data_AF-A0A7Y5GGV0-F1
#
_entry.id   AF-A0A7Y5GGV0-F1
#
_cell.length_a   1.000
_cell.length_b   1.000
_cell.length_c   1.000
_cell.angle_alpha   90.00
_cell.angle_beta   90.00
_cell.angle_gamma   90.00
#
_symmetry.space_group_name_H-M   'P 1'
#
loop_
_entity.id
_entity.type
_entity.pdbx_description
1 polymer ?
#
loop_
_entity_poly.entity_id
_entity_poly.type
_entity_poly.pdbx_seq_one_letter_code
_entity_poly.pdbx_strand_id
1 'polypeptide(L)'
;MLTGPDNPWLTGSARRSAGATPSGLSTLELCAGAGGQAIGLEQAGIEHAGLVEINKHACATLRLNRPSWNVIEGDLNEFDGSAFKGVDVISGGLPCPPFSVAGKQLGKRDGLQAGTGAACP
;
A
#
# COMPACT_ATOMS: atom_id res chain seq x y z
N MET A 1 -16.67 -4.42 12.15
CA MET A 1 -15.80 -3.39 12.75
C MET A 1 -14.79 -3.04 11.66
N LEU A 2 -14.72 -1.91 10.96
CA LEU A 2 -15.03 -0.49 11.21
C LEU A 2 -15.59 0.13 9.89
N THR A 3 -16.81 -0.20 9.48
CA THR A 3 -17.42 0.29 8.21
C THR A 3 -18.47 1.39 8.44
N GLY A 4 -18.62 1.84 9.68
CA GLY A 4 -19.59 2.86 10.11
C GLY A 4 -18.99 4.27 10.16
N PRO A 5 -19.76 5.26 10.62
CA PRO A 5 -19.31 6.66 10.73
C PRO A 5 -18.05 6.88 11.60
N ASP A 6 -17.70 5.91 12.45
CA ASP A 6 -16.50 5.92 13.29
C ASP A 6 -15.24 5.38 12.58
N ASN A 7 -15.31 5.07 11.28
CA ASN A 7 -14.14 4.62 10.54
C ASN A 7 -13.11 5.78 10.44
N PRO A 8 -11.88 5.61 10.97
CA PRO A 8 -10.86 6.64 10.88
C PRO A 8 -10.48 6.99 9.43
N TRP A 9 -10.78 6.15 8.45
CA TRP A 9 -10.43 6.36 7.04
C TRP A 9 -11.57 6.93 6.20
N LEU A 10 -12.73 7.22 6.80
CA LEU A 10 -13.88 7.76 6.07
C LEU A 10 -13.64 9.23 5.69
N THR A 11 -13.45 9.51 4.40
CA THR A 11 -13.28 10.87 3.86
C THR A 11 -14.64 11.56 3.68
N GLY A 12 -15.29 11.86 4.80
CA GLY A 12 -16.39 12.81 4.83
C GLY A 12 -15.89 14.25 4.91
N SER A 13 -16.72 15.23 4.53
CA SER A 13 -16.46 16.66 4.78
C SER A 13 -16.10 16.96 6.25
N ALA A 14 -16.46 16.07 7.18
CA ALA A 14 -16.17 16.15 8.61
C ALA A 14 -14.68 16.01 8.96
N ARG A 15 -13.86 15.25 8.20
CA ARG A 15 -12.43 15.05 8.52
C ARG A 15 -11.52 16.18 8.03
N ARG A 16 -11.99 16.99 7.07
CA ARG A 16 -11.26 18.18 6.57
C ARG A 16 -11.07 19.27 7.64
N SER A 17 -11.78 19.21 8.77
CA SER A 17 -11.85 20.29 9.76
C SER A 17 -11.26 19.97 11.13
N ALA A 18 -10.69 18.78 11.35
CA ALA A 18 -10.11 18.41 12.63
C ALA A 18 -8.76 17.68 12.43
N GLY A 19 -7.68 18.46 12.34
CA GLY A 19 -6.30 17.94 12.29
C GLY A 19 -5.82 17.52 10.90
N ALA A 20 -6.16 18.30 9.87
CA ALA A 20 -5.86 17.97 8.47
C ALA A 20 -4.35 17.83 8.23
N THR A 21 -3.97 16.73 7.60
CA THR A 21 -2.68 16.61 6.93
C THR A 21 -2.47 17.78 5.98
N PRO A 22 -1.22 18.09 5.59
CA PRO A 22 -0.97 19.22 4.68
C PRO A 22 -1.81 19.15 3.38
N SER A 23 -2.14 17.95 2.90
CA SER A 23 -3.03 17.76 1.74
C SER A 23 -4.51 17.54 2.10
N GLY A 24 -4.81 17.11 3.33
CA GLY A 24 -6.13 16.62 3.74
C GLY A 24 -6.51 15.26 3.16
N LEU A 25 -5.58 14.56 2.50
CA LEU A 25 -5.79 13.27 1.83
C LEU A 25 -5.17 12.11 2.59
N SER A 26 -5.73 10.92 2.37
CA SER A 26 -5.30 9.62 2.89
C SER A 26 -5.10 8.59 1.78
N THR A 27 -4.13 7.69 1.93
CA THR A 27 -3.79 6.65 0.96
C THR A 27 -3.68 5.27 1.57
N LEU A 28 -4.10 4.25 0.83
CA LEU A 28 -3.80 2.84 1.11
C LEU A 28 -2.78 2.35 0.08
N GLU A 29 -1.61 1.93 0.53
CA GLU A 29 -0.53 1.45 -0.33
C GLU A 29 -0.50 -0.08 -0.37
N LEU A 30 -0.59 -0.66 -1.56
CA LEU A 30 -0.52 -2.10 -1.82
C LEU A 30 0.85 -2.46 -2.40
N CYS A 31 1.49 -3.54 -1.93
CA CYS A 31 2.88 -3.85 -2.29
C CYS A 31 3.82 -2.69 -1.97
N ALA A 32 3.82 -2.22 -0.72
CA ALA A 32 4.58 -1.04 -0.31
C ALA A 32 6.11 -1.21 -0.42
N GLY A 33 6.59 -2.46 -0.49
CA GLY A 33 8.01 -2.77 -0.47
C GLY A 33 8.71 -2.12 0.73
N ALA A 34 9.90 -1.58 0.52
CA ALA A 34 10.65 -0.88 1.57
C ALA A 34 10.17 0.57 1.85
N GLY A 35 9.10 1.04 1.19
CA GLY A 35 8.49 2.35 1.46
C GLY A 35 8.97 3.52 0.60
N GLY A 36 9.59 3.27 -0.56
CA GLY A 36 10.05 4.34 -1.45
C GLY A 36 8.91 5.24 -1.94
N GLN A 37 7.79 4.64 -2.34
CA GLN A 37 6.58 5.37 -2.76
C GLN A 37 5.90 6.03 -1.55
N ALA A 38 5.75 5.30 -0.45
CA ALA A 38 5.23 5.82 0.80
C ALA A 38 5.93 7.10 1.28
N ILE A 39 7.27 7.16 1.21
CA ILE A 39 8.03 8.36 1.57
C ILE A 39 7.67 9.54 0.67
N GLY A 40 7.49 9.32 -0.64
CA GLY A 40 7.09 10.37 -1.58
C GLY A 40 5.69 10.93 -1.28
N LEU A 41 4.74 10.05 -0.94
CA LEU A 41 3.38 10.44 -0.56
C LEU A 41 3.35 11.18 0.78
N GLU A 42 4.15 10.74 1.76
CA GLU A 42 4.36 11.46 3.02
C GLU A 42 4.89 12.88 2.76
N GLN A 43 5.89 13.03 1.88
CA GLN A 43 6.45 14.33 1.49
C GLN A 43 5.44 15.21 0.73
N ALA A 44 4.52 14.61 -0.03
CA ALA A 44 3.41 15.30 -0.65
C ALA A 44 2.31 15.70 0.35
N GLY A 45 2.47 15.36 1.64
CA GLY A 45 1.53 15.69 2.70
C GLY A 45 0.31 14.77 2.74
N ILE A 46 0.39 13.58 2.16
CA ILE A 46 -0.66 12.55 2.16
C ILE A 46 -0.41 11.58 3.32
N GLU A 47 -1.44 11.27 4.10
CA GLU A 47 -1.33 10.31 5.20
C GLU A 47 -1.51 8.86 4.75
N HIS A 48 -0.76 7.96 5.36
CA HIS A 48 -0.90 6.52 5.12
C HIS A 48 -1.94 5.90 6.02
N ALA A 49 -3.07 5.49 5.44
CA ALA A 49 -4.07 4.70 6.12
C ALA A 49 -3.57 3.28 6.40
N GLY A 50 -2.83 2.71 5.45
CA GLY A 50 -2.20 1.41 5.58
C GLY A 50 -1.17 1.17 4.49
N LEU A 51 -0.17 0.35 4.82
CA LEU A 51 0.82 -0.16 3.87
C LEU A 51 0.78 -1.67 3.93
N VAL A 52 0.29 -2.31 2.87
CA VAL A 52 0.17 -3.76 2.76
C VAL A 52 1.39 -4.31 2.04
N GLU A 53 2.09 -5.25 2.67
CA GLU A 53 3.31 -5.85 2.12
C GLU A 53 3.48 -7.30 2.59
N ILE A 54 3.83 -8.20 1.68
CA ILE A 54 3.99 -9.64 1.97
C ILE A 54 5.40 -9.97 2.48
N ASN A 55 6.42 -9.19 2.10
CA ASN A 55 7.80 -9.43 2.49
C ASN A 55 8.08 -8.93 3.92
N LYS A 56 8.33 -9.87 4.82
CA LYS A 56 8.69 -9.60 6.22
C LYS A 56 9.88 -8.65 6.42
N HIS A 57 10.89 -8.69 5.55
CA HIS A 57 12.06 -7.82 5.66
C HIS A 57 11.74 -6.39 5.26
N ALA A 58 10.90 -6.23 4.24
CA ALA A 58 10.37 -4.95 3.82
C ALA A 58 9.46 -4.35 4.92
N CYS A 59 8.56 -5.15 5.50
CA CYS A 59 7.74 -4.75 6.64
C CYS A 59 8.57 -4.33 7.86
N ALA A 60 9.63 -5.08 8.20
CA ALA A 60 10.56 -4.71 9.27
C ALA A 60 11.24 -3.36 8.99
N THR A 61 11.63 -3.12 7.73
CA THR A 61 12.22 -1.86 7.29
C THR A 61 11.25 -0.69 7.46
N LEU A 62 9.99 -0.86 7.03
CA LEU A 62 8.94 0.15 7.20
C LEU A 62 8.72 0.50 8.67
N ARG A 63 8.51 -0.52 9.53
CA ARG A 63 8.27 -0.35 10.97
C ARG A 63 9.46 0.30 11.68
N LEU A 64 10.69 -0.03 11.26
CA LEU A 64 11.91 0.57 11.82
C LEU A 64 12.03 2.05 11.47
N ASN A 65 11.80 2.41 10.20
CA ASN A 65 12.00 3.78 9.72
C ASN A 65 10.83 4.72 10.05
N ARG A 66 9.61 4.17 10.19
CA ARG A 66 8.38 4.90 10.49
C ARG A 66 7.50 4.08 11.45
N PRO A 67 7.79 4.10 12.75
CA PRO A 67 7.02 3.33 13.74
C PRO A 67 5.54 3.71 13.86
N SER A 68 5.16 4.91 13.42
CA SER A 68 3.79 5.40 13.41
C SER A 68 2.97 4.91 12.21
N TRP A 69 3.60 4.35 11.18
CA TRP A 69 2.90 3.86 10.01
C TRP A 69 2.19 2.54 10.29
N ASN A 70 0.97 2.41 9.75
CA ASN A 70 0.18 1.19 9.84
C ASN A 70 0.66 0.16 8.80
N VAL A 71 1.64 -0.67 9.18
CA VAL A 71 2.21 -1.71 8.31
C VAL A 71 1.49 -3.05 8.49
N ILE A 72 0.80 -3.48 7.44
CA ILE A 72 0.00 -4.70 7.38
C ILE A 72 0.83 -5.74 6.62
N GLU A 73 1.38 -6.69 7.37
CA GLU A 73 2.16 -7.78 6.79
C GLU A 73 1.22 -8.91 6.36
N GLY A 74 1.06 -9.12 5.05
CA GLY A 74 0.08 -10.09 4.54
C GLY A 74 0.04 -10.20 3.02
N ASP A 75 -0.56 -11.28 2.56
CA ASP A 75 -0.83 -11.58 1.15
C ASP A 75 -2.03 -10.74 0.67
N LEU A 76 -1.90 -10.10 -0.50
CA LEU A 76 -2.98 -9.29 -1.08
C LEU A 76 -4.20 -10.11 -1.52
N ASN A 77 -4.01 -11.40 -1.85
CA ASN A 77 -5.12 -12.30 -2.22
C ASN A 77 -6.03 -12.61 -1.03
N GLU A 78 -5.52 -12.47 0.20
CA GLU A 78 -6.27 -12.70 1.44
C GLU A 78 -6.67 -11.40 2.16
N PHE A 79 -6.15 -10.26 1.68
CA PHE A 79 -6.37 -8.96 2.32
C PHE A 79 -7.81 -8.44 2.12
N ASP A 80 -8.53 -8.19 3.22
CA ASP A 80 -9.82 -7.52 3.22
C ASP A 80 -9.66 -6.00 3.39
N GLY A 81 -9.91 -5.26 2.32
CA GLY A 81 -9.88 -3.79 2.29
C GLY A 81 -11.11 -3.10 2.87
N SER A 82 -12.13 -3.83 3.35
CA SER A 82 -13.41 -3.26 3.79
C SER A 82 -13.27 -2.17 4.86
N ALA A 83 -12.28 -2.31 5.76
CA ALA A 83 -11.97 -1.34 6.80
C ALA A 83 -11.43 -0.01 6.25
N PHE A 84 -10.83 0.01 5.07
CA PHE A 84 -10.25 1.21 4.43
C PHE A 84 -11.25 1.96 3.56
N LYS A 85 -12.55 1.64 3.67
CA LYS A 85 -13.59 2.36 2.94
C LYS A 85 -13.55 3.85 3.27
N GLY A 86 -13.21 4.64 2.25
CA GLY A 86 -13.12 6.08 2.34
C GLY A 86 -11.73 6.64 2.08
N VAL A 87 -10.68 5.86 1.93
CA VAL A 87 -9.37 6.41 1.51
C VAL A 87 -9.47 7.15 0.16
N ASP A 88 -8.70 8.22 0.00
CA ASP A 88 -8.75 9.08 -1.21
C ASP A 88 -7.92 8.50 -2.35
N VAL A 89 -6.82 7.84 -2.00
CA VAL A 89 -5.84 7.31 -2.95
C VAL A 89 -5.60 5.83 -2.65
N ILE A 90 -5.49 5.04 -3.71
CA ILE A 90 -4.91 3.70 -3.66
C ILE A 90 -3.61 3.76 -4.45
N SER A 91 -2.51 3.50 -3.77
CA SER A 91 -1.17 3.47 -4.34
C SER A 91 -0.64 2.03 -4.34
N GLY A 92 0.38 1.75 -5.14
CA GLY A 92 1.04 0.46 -5.06
C GLY A 92 2.15 0.22 -6.07
N GLY A 93 3.22 -0.44 -5.59
CA GLY A 93 4.37 -0.85 -6.39
C GLY A 93 4.17 -2.22 -7.01
N LEU A 94 3.11 -2.40 -7.81
CA LEU A 94 2.79 -3.70 -8.40
C LEU A 94 3.95 -4.16 -9.31
N PRO A 95 4.45 -5.41 -9.18
CA PRO A 95 5.48 -5.92 -10.05
C PRO A 95 4.92 -5.95 -11.48
N CYS A 96 5.67 -5.34 -12.40
CA CYS A 96 5.31 -5.30 -13.81
C CYS A 96 5.11 -6.75 -14.34
N PRO A 97 3.89 -7.15 -14.76
CA PRO A 97 3.71 -8.37 -15.55
C PRO A 97 4.53 -8.23 -16.85
N PRO A 98 4.93 -9.31 -17.53
CA PRO A 98 6.01 -9.33 -18.51
C PRO A 98 5.65 -8.60 -19.82
N PHE A 99 5.60 -7.27 -19.77
CA PHE A 99 5.36 -6.37 -20.91
C PHE A 99 6.35 -5.19 -20.94
N SER A 100 7.33 -5.14 -20.04
CA SER A 100 8.45 -4.21 -20.16
C SER A 100 9.63 -4.86 -20.89
N VAL A 101 10.14 -4.16 -21.91
CA VAL A 101 11.19 -4.58 -22.86
C VAL A 101 12.56 -4.83 -22.19
N ALA A 102 12.68 -4.63 -20.87
CA ALA A 102 13.88 -4.95 -20.08
C ALA A 102 13.89 -6.40 -19.52
N GLY A 103 12.83 -7.19 -19.73
CA GLY A 103 12.78 -8.62 -19.40
C GLY A 103 13.00 -9.50 -20.64
N LYS A 104 13.58 -10.69 -20.45
CA LYS A 104 14.04 -11.65 -21.49
C LYS A 104 12.99 -12.20 -22.48
N GLN A 105 11.86 -11.53 -22.75
CA GLN A 105 10.86 -11.92 -23.77
C GLN A 105 10.59 -13.44 -23.83
N LEU A 106 10.51 -14.11 -22.67
CA LEU A 106 10.13 -15.51 -22.62
C LEU A 106 8.59 -15.56 -22.63
N GLY A 107 8.04 -15.46 -23.83
CA GLY A 107 6.61 -15.39 -24.06
C GLY A 107 5.85 -16.62 -23.58
N LYS A 108 4.56 -16.41 -23.27
CA LYS A 108 3.41 -17.34 -23.26
C LYS A 108 3.58 -18.76 -22.67
N ARG A 109 4.61 -19.05 -21.87
CA ARG A 109 4.81 -20.38 -21.28
C ARG A 109 5.28 -20.40 -19.83
N ASP A 110 5.11 -19.31 -19.08
CA ASP A 110 5.32 -19.33 -17.62
C ASP A 110 3.98 -19.07 -16.93
N GLY A 111 3.22 -20.15 -16.74
CA GLY A 111 2.26 -20.17 -15.66
C GLY A 111 3.03 -20.10 -14.35
N LEU A 112 2.87 -18.98 -13.63
CA LEU A 112 2.99 -18.90 -12.17
C LEU A 112 4.14 -19.74 -11.56
N GLN A 113 5.40 -19.43 -11.88
CA GLN A 113 6.51 -19.90 -11.04
C GLN A 113 7.03 -18.76 -10.19
N ALA A 114 6.33 -18.59 -9.07
CA ALA A 114 6.80 -17.90 -7.88
C ALA A 114 8.06 -18.61 -7.35
N GLY A 115 9.22 -18.01 -7.60
CA GLY A 115 10.50 -18.53 -7.12
C GLY A 115 11.57 -17.47 -7.23
N THR A 116 11.89 -16.82 -6.11
CA THR A 116 13.01 -15.88 -5.89
C THR A 116 12.84 -14.46 -6.44
N GLY A 117 12.21 -13.57 -5.66
CA GLY A 117 12.70 -12.19 -5.55
C GLY A 117 11.91 -11.02 -6.14
N ALA A 118 10.73 -11.21 -6.72
CA ALA A 118 9.86 -10.09 -7.10
C ALA A 118 8.53 -10.21 -6.34
N ALA A 119 8.34 -9.43 -5.29
CA ALA A 119 7.19 -9.58 -4.41
C ALA A 119 5.88 -9.16 -5.12
N CYS A 120 5.13 -10.17 -5.59
CA CYS A 120 3.68 -10.33 -5.45
C CYS A 120 3.37 -11.80 -5.84
N PRO A 121 2.59 -12.53 -5.03
CA PRO A 121 1.14 -12.45 -5.19
C PRO A 121 0.44 -11.75 -4.02
#